data_AF-A0AAW9EGU3-F1
#
_entry.id   AF-A0AAW9EGU3-F1
#
_cell.length_a   1.000
_cell.length_b   1.000
_cell.length_c   1.000
_cell.angle_alpha   90.00
_cell.angle_beta   90.00
_cell.angle_gamma   90.00
#
_symmetry.space_group_name_H-M   'P 1'
#
loop_
_entity.id
_entity.type
_entity.pdbx_description
1 polymer ?
#
loop_
_entity_poly.entity_id
_entity_poly.type
_entity_poly.pdbx_seq_one_letter_code
_entity_poly.pdbx_strand_id
1 'polypeptide(L)' 'NDLHAITQSRQTISEIVQRRDPRLLVGCDPCSIHDVDVALDYAKRLKVLASELTDSLYIVMRVYFEKPRTTVGWKGLI' A
#
# COMPACT_ATOMS: atom_id res chain seq x y z
N ASN A 1 7.92 17.19 -4.11
CA ASN A 1 7.47 17.60 -2.76
C ASN A 1 6.53 16.52 -2.27
N ASP A 2 7.01 15.58 -1.46
CA ASP A 2 6.34 14.28 -1.20
C ASP A 2 4.96 14.41 -0.56
N LEU A 3 4.72 15.51 0.16
CA LEU A 3 3.42 15.87 0.71
C LEU A 3 2.32 16.00 -0.35
N HIS A 4 2.67 16.47 -1.55
CA HIS A 4 1.73 16.60 -2.66
C HIS A 4 1.26 15.23 -3.14
N ALA A 5 2.19 14.28 -3.30
CA ALA A 5 1.88 12.91 -3.71
C ALA A 5 0.97 12.22 -2.69
N ILE A 6 1.25 12.36 -1.39
CA ILE A 6 0.41 11.78 -0.33
C ILE A 6 -1.00 12.37 -0.36
N THR A 7 -1.10 13.70 -0.51
CA THR A 7 -2.39 14.39 -0.55
C THR A 7 -3.21 13.97 -1.76
N GLN A 8 -2.58 13.89 -2.93
CA GLN A 8 -3.21 13.43 -4.16
C GLN A 8 -3.71 11.99 -4.02
N SER A 9 -2.90 11.08 -3.48
CA SER A 9 -3.30 9.69 -3.25
C SER A 9 -4.51 9.58 -2.32
N ARG A 10 -4.55 10.37 -1.23
CA ARG A 10 -5.70 10.42 -0.33
C ARG A 10 -6.96 10.93 -1.03
N GLN A 11 -6.83 11.95 -1.88
CA GLN A 11 -7.95 12.43 -2.68
C GLN A 11 -8.46 11.33 -3.61
N THR A 12 -7.58 10.69 -4.38
CA THR A 12 -7.95 9.59 -5.29
C THR A 12 -8.67 8.45 -4.55
N ILE A 13 -8.15 8.03 -3.39
CA ILE A 13 -8.81 7.02 -2.56
C ILE A 13 -10.22 7.47 -2.16
N SER A 14 -10.38 8.72 -1.75
CA SER A 14 -11.68 9.30 -1.42
C SER A 14 -12.65 9.29 -2.60
N GLU A 15 -12.17 9.62 -3.81
CA GLU A 15 -12.98 9.56 -5.03
C GLU A 15 -13.45 8.14 -5.35
N ILE A 16 -12.57 7.15 -5.20
CA ILE A 16 -12.90 5.73 -5.41
C ILE A 16 -13.96 5.25 -4.41
N VAL A 17 -13.77 5.55 -3.11
CA VAL A 17 -14.74 5.17 -2.07
C VAL A 17 -16.10 5.84 -2.30
N GLN A 18 -16.10 7.07 -2.82
CA GLN A 18 -17.31 7.82 -3.17
C GLN A 18 -17.87 7.45 -4.56
N ARG A 19 -17.28 6.45 -5.24
CA ARG A 19 -17.67 5.95 -6.58
C ARG A 19 -17.62 7.00 -7.70
N ARG A 20 -16.85 8.08 -7.52
CA ARG A 20 -16.59 9.08 -8.56
C ARG A 20 -15.43 8.70 -9.46
N ASP A 21 -14.54 7.85 -8.96
CA ASP A 21 -13.53 7.15 -9.73
C ASP A 21 -13.95 5.67 -9.83
N PRO A 22 -14.09 5.10 -11.04
CA PRO A 22 -14.60 3.75 -11.22
C PRO A 22 -13.56 2.66 -10.91
N ARG A 23 -12.30 3.03 -10.65
CA ARG A 23 -11.23 2.06 -10.39
C ARG A 23 -11.44 1.35 -9.05
N LEU A 24 -10.96 0.11 -8.96
CA LEU A 24 -10.97 -0.65 -7.73
C LEU A 24 -9.77 -0.29 -6.85
N LEU A 25 -10.01 0.10 -5.60
CA LEU A 25 -8.96 0.26 -4.59
C LEU A 25 -8.46 -1.10 -4.12
N VAL A 26 -7.15 -1.35 -4.24
CA VAL A 26 -6.52 -2.62 -3.86
C VAL A 26 -5.38 -2.37 -2.88
N GLY A 27 -5.48 -2.94 -1.67
CA GLY A 27 -4.37 -3.02 -0.72
C GLY A 27 -3.61 -4.34 -0.89
N CYS A 28 -2.32 -4.30 -1.24
CA CYS A 28 -1.51 -5.51 -1.47
C CYS A 28 -0.06 -5.34 -1.00
N ASP A 29 0.45 -6.33 -0.28
CA ASP A 29 1.78 -6.32 0.37
C ASP A 29 2.05 -7.64 1.13
N PRO A 30 3.32 -7.92 1.48
CA PRO A 30 3.67 -8.96 2.45
C PRO A 30 2.89 -8.83 3.78
N CYS A 31 2.73 -9.95 4.50
CA CYS A 31 1.95 -9.95 5.74
C CYS A 31 2.46 -8.90 6.75
N SER A 32 3.77 -8.80 6.95
CA SER A 32 4.44 -7.82 7.80
C SER A 32 5.81 -7.48 7.24
N ILE A 33 6.21 -6.23 7.38
CA ILE A 33 7.57 -5.80 7.03
C ILE A 33 8.51 -6.23 8.15
N HIS A 34 9.54 -7.00 7.81
CA HIS A 34 10.60 -7.42 8.73
C HIS A 34 11.99 -7.07 8.21
N ASP A 35 12.09 -6.69 6.93
CA ASP A 35 13.32 -6.33 6.23
C ASP A 35 12.99 -5.16 5.29
N VAL A 36 13.78 -4.08 5.38
CA VAL A 36 13.56 -2.84 4.63
C VAL A 36 13.98 -2.99 3.17
N ASP A 37 15.06 -3.71 2.88
CA ASP A 37 15.59 -3.86 1.53
C ASP A 37 14.65 -4.74 0.70
N VAL A 38 14.14 -5.82 1.29
CA VAL A 38 13.12 -6.67 0.66
C VAL A 38 11.82 -5.90 0.43
N ALA A 39 11.42 -5.04 1.39
CA ALA A 39 10.24 -4.20 1.24
C ALA A 39 10.38 -3.19 0.08
N LEU A 40 11.57 -2.59 -0.07
CA LEU A 40 11.85 -1.66 -1.16
C LEU A 40 11.92 -2.36 -2.53
N ASP A 41 12.49 -3.57 -2.60
CA ASP A 41 12.45 -4.37 -3.84
C ASP A 41 11.01 -4.69 -4.25
N TYR A 42 10.20 -5.14 -3.29
CA TYR A 42 8.77 -5.38 -3.52
C TYR A 42 8.05 -4.12 -3.98
N ALA A 43 8.28 -2.97 -3.34
CA ALA A 43 7.67 -1.69 -3.70
C ALA A 43 7.99 -1.28 -5.14
N LYS A 44 9.24 -1.51 -5.61
CA LYS A 44 9.65 -1.24 -6.99
C LYS A 44 8.87 -2.09 -7.98
N ARG A 45 8.72 -3.40 -7.72
CA ARG A 45 7.95 -4.32 -8.58
C ARG A 45 6.46 -3.96 -8.58
N LEU A 46 5.91 -3.67 -7.41
CA LEU A 46 4.50 -3.28 -7.27
C LEU A 46 4.21 -1.98 -8.01
N LYS A 47 5.14 -1.01 -8.02
CA LYS A 47 5.00 0.24 -8.76
C LYS A 47 4.88 0.03 -10.27
N VAL A 48 5.66 -0.91 -10.82
CA VAL A 48 5.56 -1.27 -12.25
C VAL A 48 4.18 -1.85 -12.55
N LEU A 49 3.74 -2.85 -11.77
CA LEU A 49 2.42 -3.46 -11.92
C LEU A 49 1.27 -2.46 -11.76
N ALA A 50 1.37 -1.55 -10.79
CA ALA A 50 0.37 -0.51 -10.56
C ALA A 50 0.25 0.45 -11.76
N SER A 51 1.36 0.71 -12.46
CA SER A 51 1.35 1.50 -13.69
C SER A 51 0.65 0.77 -14.83
N GLU A 52 0.85 -0.55 -14.96
CA GLU A 52 0.23 -1.36 -16.01
C GLU A 52 -1.28 -1.52 -15.82
N LEU A 53 -1.77 -1.46 -14.58
CA LEU A 53 -3.17 -1.68 -14.24
C LEU A 53 -3.94 -0.38 -13.92
N THR A 54 -3.33 0.79 -14.15
CA THR A 54 -3.84 2.10 -13.69
C THR A 54 -5.23 2.46 -14.24
N ASP A 55 -5.66 1.86 -15.34
CA ASP A 55 -6.96 2.10 -15.96
C ASP A 55 -8.12 1.45 -15.20
N SER A 56 -7.83 0.40 -14.41
CA SER A 56 -8.84 -0.39 -13.72
C SER A 56 -8.62 -0.47 -12.20
N LEU A 57 -7.38 -0.38 -11.74
CA LEU A 57 -7.01 -0.54 -10.33
C LEU A 57 -6.27 0.69 -9.82
N TYR A 58 -6.47 0.95 -8.52
CA TYR A 58 -5.65 1.85 -7.74
C TYR A 58 -4.98 1.07 -6.61
N ILE A 59 -3.70 0.73 -6.80
CA ILE A 59 -2.97 -0.16 -5.90
C ILE A 59 -2.25 0.67 -4.83
N VAL A 60 -2.45 0.30 -3.57
CA VAL A 60 -1.78 0.86 -2.41
C VAL A 60 -0.97 -0.23 -1.72
N MET A 61 0.34 -0.02 -1.59
CA MET A 61 1.18 -0.90 -0.78
C MET A 61 0.81 -0.72 0.68
N ARG A 62 0.38 -1.81 1.33
CA ARG A 62 0.22 -1.80 2.79
C ARG A 62 1.60 -2.05 3.43
N VAL A 63 1.86 -1.37 4.54
CA VAL A 63 3.17 -1.35 5.20
C VAL A 63 2.91 -1.48 6.69
N TYR A 64 2.78 -2.71 7.17
CA TYR A 64 2.54 -2.99 8.57
C TYR A 64 3.85 -3.31 9.28
N PHE A 65 4.23 -2.39 10.17
CA PHE A 65 5.38 -2.55 11.05
C PHE A 65 5.05 -3.37 12.29
N GLU A 66 3.78 -3.47 12.66
CA GLU A 66 3.33 -4.17 13.85
C GLU A 66 2.33 -5.27 13.50
N LYS A 67 2.29 -6.29 14.36
CA LYS A 67 1.32 -7.37 14.29
C LYS A 67 0.73 -7.62 15.68
N PRO A 68 -0.57 -7.37 15.88
CA PRO A 68 -1.21 -7.68 17.16
C PRO A 68 -1.11 -9.19 17.43
N ARG A 69 -0.68 -9.55 18.64
CA ARG A 69 -0.57 -10.93 19.12
C ARG A 69 -1.48 -11.12 20.31
N THR A 70 -2.15 -12.27 20.37
CA THR A 70 -2.97 -12.70 21.51
C THR A 70 -2.13 -13.36 22.60
N THR A 71 -0.92 -13.82 22.28
CA THR A 71 0.05 -14.46 23.19
C THR A 71 1.47 -13.93 22.90
N VAL A 72 2.52 -14.63 23.34
CA VAL A 72 3.92 -14.27 23.09
C VAL A 72 4.33 -14.60 21.64
N GLY A 73 5.01 -13.67 20.97
CA GLY A 73 5.54 -13.85 19.62
C GLY A 73 6.17 -12.57 19.07
N TRP A 74 6.80 -12.64 17.89
CA TRP A 74 7.40 -11.47 17.24
C TRP A 74 6.32 -10.40 16.95
N LYS A 75 6.53 -9.19 17.46
CA LYS A 75 5.56 -8.09 17.43
C LYS A 75 5.61 -7.27 16.14
N GLY A 76 6.70 -7.34 15.40
CA GLY A 76 6.90 -6.47 14.25
C GLY A 76 8.30 -5.91 14.16
N LEU A 77 8.51 -5.03 13.20
CA LEU A 77 9.74 -4.26 13.03
C LEU A 77 9.92 -3.20 14.13
N ILE A 78 8.83 -2.79 14.78
CA ILE A 78 8.75 -1.88 15.94
C ILE A 78 8.17 -2.67 17.12
#